data_AF-A0A813H8P5-F1
#
_entry.id   AF-A0A813H8P5-F1
#
_cell.length_a   1.000
_cell.length_b   1.000
_cell.length_c   1.000
_cell.angle_alpha   90.00
_cell.angle_beta   90.00
_cell.angle_gamma   90.00
#
_symmetry.space_group_name_H-M   'P 1'
#
loop_
_entity.id
_entity.type
_entity.pdbx_description
1 polymer ?
#
loop_
_entity_poly.entity_id
_entity_poly.type
_entity_poly.pdbx_seq_one_letter_code
_entity_poly.pdbx_strand_id
1 'polypeptide(L)'
;EKVSGPLGRCLVAVRNCKRGECILSESPLVAAAPCPSSLELISLAEKLSGAGGPSAAYRGAEMRWDTHGANSLLAFLEACQQLAAPAHAMLLGGFDRSLDPASPLSQLVEATAEVLDAAGSFRSGTPALSRADIARLCAVKAVNCHAMGRRGGAALFPTLSRLAHSCTPNCVYVPRLCPATAQEVGWLIAARPLLPGEVLSISYLPQALSFKPRAERGAVIFAKRGFHCACLTCLGPERWRPVECACGRSDGCTALETNGAWLGQRCGADQTTCGLFAARLEQFEDAEQHWAAVSEELQARPLVLLEGQSDSDVESSGDGVRGGLLNGRCHSHGQRRWGRTLQRVRASRSVLTTAGPGGSRDAAGAFCGTLAHRAPL
;
A
#
# COMPACT_ATOMS: atom_id res chain seq x y z
N GLU A 1 24.03 3.13 -11.77
CA GLU A 1 24.08 4.61 -11.91
C GLU A 1 22.66 5.19 -12.00
N LYS A 2 22.50 6.50 -12.26
CA LYS A 2 21.22 7.06 -12.77
C LYS A 2 21.03 6.61 -14.21
N VAL A 3 20.20 5.59 -14.44
CA VAL A 3 19.73 5.26 -15.80
C VAL A 3 18.67 6.30 -16.18
N SER A 4 19.02 7.24 -17.05
CA SER A 4 18.09 8.23 -17.59
C SER A 4 17.22 7.62 -18.69
N GLY A 5 16.25 6.80 -18.28
CA GLY A 5 15.23 6.21 -19.15
C GLY A 5 13.80 6.48 -18.64
N PRO A 6 12.77 6.06 -19.40
CA PRO A 6 11.36 6.32 -19.07
C PRO A 6 10.86 5.66 -17.77
N LEU A 7 11.66 4.77 -17.17
CA LEU A 7 11.31 4.02 -15.95
C LEU A 7 11.46 4.85 -14.65
N GLY A 8 11.91 6.10 -14.75
CA GLY A 8 12.15 6.97 -13.58
C GLY A 8 13.25 6.44 -12.65
N ARG A 9 13.22 6.85 -11.37
CA ARG A 9 14.17 6.36 -10.36
C ARG A 9 13.81 4.94 -9.96
N CYS A 10 14.58 3.95 -10.42
CA CYS A 10 14.47 2.55 -10.05
C CYS A 10 15.80 2.00 -9.47
N LEU A 11 15.74 0.87 -8.78
CA LEU A 11 16.93 0.09 -8.39
C LEU A 11 17.25 -0.96 -9.46
N VAL A 12 18.54 -1.22 -9.69
CA VAL A 12 19.03 -2.27 -10.61
C VAL A 12 20.04 -3.17 -9.91
N ALA A 13 20.07 -4.46 -10.26
CA ALA A 13 21.12 -5.38 -9.85
C ALA A 13 22.46 -4.99 -10.50
N VAL A 14 23.52 -4.86 -9.71
CA VAL A 14 24.89 -4.57 -10.20
C VAL A 14 25.77 -5.82 -10.31
N ARG A 15 25.26 -6.96 -9.86
CA ARG A 15 25.93 -8.28 -9.86
C ARG A 15 24.89 -9.38 -9.97
N ASN A 16 25.34 -10.61 -10.20
CA ASN A 16 24.49 -11.78 -10.06
C ASN A 16 24.01 -11.93 -8.60
N CYS A 17 22.73 -12.29 -8.42
CA CYS A 17 22.16 -12.67 -7.12
C CYS A 17 21.49 -14.05 -7.21
N LYS A 18 21.57 -14.85 -6.15
CA LYS A 18 20.92 -16.16 -6.05
C LYS A 18 19.48 -16.03 -5.56
N ARG A 19 18.61 -16.98 -5.92
CA ARG A 19 17.26 -17.08 -5.32
C ARG A 19 17.37 -17.23 -3.79
N GLY A 20 16.56 -16.47 -3.05
CA GLY A 20 16.57 -16.44 -1.58
C GLY A 20 17.65 -15.55 -0.96
N GLU A 21 18.52 -14.94 -1.76
CA GLU A 21 19.54 -14.01 -1.28
C GLU A 21 18.92 -12.70 -0.80
N CYS A 22 19.38 -12.18 0.35
CA CYS A 22 19.06 -10.83 0.79
C CYS A 22 19.92 -9.83 0.02
N ILE A 23 19.29 -9.05 -0.86
CA ILE A 23 19.95 -8.07 -1.73
C ILE A 23 20.24 -6.78 -0.96
N LEU A 24 19.28 -6.37 -0.11
CA LEU A 24 19.30 -5.12 0.65
C LEU A 24 18.55 -5.31 1.96
N SER A 25 19.09 -4.75 3.04
CA SER A 25 18.45 -4.60 4.33
C SER A 25 18.58 -3.13 4.74
N GLU A 26 17.47 -2.45 5.00
CA GLU A 26 17.43 -1.00 5.26
C GLU A 26 16.56 -0.70 6.50
N SER A 27 17.09 0.10 7.42
CA SER A 27 16.30 0.65 8.53
C SER A 27 15.41 1.80 8.02
N PRO A 28 14.19 1.94 8.54
CA PRO A 28 13.28 2.98 8.07
C PRO A 28 13.78 4.39 8.45
N LEU A 29 13.58 5.35 7.54
CA LEU A 29 13.74 6.78 7.84
C LEU A 29 12.61 7.26 8.76
N VAL A 30 11.39 6.79 8.47
CA VAL A 30 10.19 7.04 9.27
C VAL A 30 9.55 5.70 9.55
N ALA A 31 9.30 5.39 10.82
CA ALA A 31 8.51 4.24 11.24
C ALA A 31 7.31 4.76 12.05
N ALA A 32 6.12 4.56 11.52
CA ALA A 32 4.86 5.02 12.09
C ALA A 32 4.05 3.83 12.63
N ALA A 33 3.46 4.04 13.81
CA ALA A 33 2.49 3.12 14.41
C ALA A 33 1.22 2.99 13.53
N PRO A 34 0.37 1.97 13.75
CA PRO A 34 -0.94 1.86 13.10
C PRO A 34 -1.93 2.97 13.46
N CYS A 35 -1.68 3.68 14.56
CA CYS A 35 -2.58 4.64 15.19
C CYS A 35 -1.73 5.80 15.74
N PRO A 36 -2.17 7.07 15.67
CA PRO A 36 -1.47 8.20 16.25
C PRO A 36 -1.46 8.12 17.78
N SER A 37 -0.58 8.87 18.44
CA SER A 37 -0.46 8.80 19.91
C SER A 37 -1.57 9.56 20.67
N SER A 38 -2.19 10.56 20.04
CA SER A 38 -3.17 11.44 20.69
C SER A 38 -4.63 11.11 20.31
N LEU A 39 -5.53 11.28 21.28
CA LEU A 39 -6.98 11.12 21.08
C LEU A 39 -7.56 12.13 20.07
N GLU A 40 -6.98 13.32 20.00
CA GLU A 40 -7.36 14.37 19.04
C GLU A 40 -7.17 13.90 17.59
N LEU A 41 -6.01 13.27 17.30
CA LEU A 41 -5.74 12.71 15.98
C LEU A 41 -6.62 11.49 15.69
N ILE A 42 -6.97 10.67 16.69
CA ILE A 42 -7.94 9.56 16.50
C ILE A 42 -9.32 10.11 16.09
N SER A 43 -9.82 11.17 16.74
CA SER A 43 -11.07 11.82 16.32
C SER A 43 -10.97 12.49 14.94
N LEU A 44 -9.80 13.03 14.59
CA LEU A 44 -9.56 13.57 13.25
C LEU A 44 -9.56 12.48 12.17
N ALA A 45 -9.14 11.25 12.48
CA ALA A 45 -9.24 10.10 11.56
C ALA A 45 -10.70 9.73 11.25
N GLU A 46 -11.62 9.87 12.21
CA GLU A 46 -13.07 9.70 11.99
C GLU A 46 -13.59 10.76 11.01
N LYS A 47 -13.18 12.03 11.15
CA LYS A 47 -13.53 13.10 10.20
C LYS A 47 -13.01 12.82 8.78
N LEU A 48 -11.78 12.34 8.64
CA LEU A 48 -11.19 12.00 7.33
C LEU A 48 -11.90 10.82 6.62
N SER A 49 -12.41 9.87 7.42
CA SER A 49 -13.03 8.63 6.94
C SER A 49 -14.57 8.67 6.85
N GLY A 50 -15.20 9.67 7.46
CA GLY A 50 -16.64 9.85 7.53
C GLY A 50 -17.30 10.44 6.27
N ALA A 51 -18.64 10.45 6.28
CA ALA A 51 -19.48 10.89 5.16
C ALA A 51 -19.43 12.41 4.84
N GLY A 52 -18.70 13.21 5.62
CA GLY A 52 -18.37 14.61 5.32
C GLY A 52 -16.86 14.85 5.12
N GLY A 53 -16.05 13.79 5.07
CA GLY A 53 -14.61 13.89 4.87
C GLY A 53 -14.21 14.11 3.40
N PRO A 54 -12.91 14.27 3.11
CA PRO A 54 -12.41 14.38 1.72
C PRO A 54 -12.78 13.14 0.88
N SER A 55 -12.93 12.00 1.56
CA SER A 55 -13.43 10.72 1.01
C SER A 55 -14.88 10.77 0.49
N ALA A 56 -15.69 11.77 0.86
CA ALA A 56 -17.11 11.86 0.51
C ALA A 56 -17.43 12.91 -0.58
N ALA A 57 -16.59 13.94 -0.70
CA ALA A 57 -16.60 14.83 -1.86
C ALA A 57 -16.27 14.08 -3.16
N TYR A 58 -15.47 13.01 -3.05
CA TYR A 58 -15.08 12.15 -4.15
C TYR A 58 -16.06 10.98 -4.36
N ARG A 59 -16.86 11.02 -5.44
CA ARG A 59 -17.85 9.96 -5.75
C ARG A 59 -17.26 8.68 -6.37
N GLY A 60 -15.96 8.65 -6.68
CA GLY A 60 -15.28 7.42 -7.09
C GLY A 60 -15.10 6.49 -5.89
N ALA A 61 -15.98 5.48 -5.75
CA ALA A 61 -16.17 4.70 -4.52
C ALA A 61 -14.94 3.97 -3.94
N GLU A 62 -13.82 3.92 -4.67
CA GLU A 62 -12.65 3.10 -4.33
C GLU A 62 -11.53 3.80 -3.56
N MET A 63 -11.38 5.13 -3.71
CA MET A 63 -10.27 5.85 -3.07
C MET A 63 -10.75 6.74 -1.92
N ARG A 64 -10.76 6.14 -0.74
CA ARG A 64 -11.06 6.78 0.54
C ARG A 64 -10.00 6.43 1.57
N TRP A 65 -9.79 7.32 2.53
CA TRP A 65 -9.16 6.90 3.78
C TRP A 65 -10.20 6.13 4.59
N ASP A 66 -10.09 4.81 4.66
CA ASP A 66 -10.76 4.09 5.74
C ASP A 66 -10.15 4.50 7.10
N THR A 67 -10.84 4.17 8.19
CA THR A 67 -10.42 4.57 9.54
C THR A 67 -9.01 4.07 9.90
N HIS A 68 -8.56 2.96 9.32
CA HIS A 68 -7.19 2.46 9.53
C HIS A 68 -6.16 3.25 8.71
N GLY A 69 -6.46 3.55 7.45
CA GLY A 69 -5.64 4.38 6.57
C GLY A 69 -5.48 5.81 7.09
N ALA A 70 -6.56 6.42 7.59
CA ALA A 70 -6.55 7.73 8.22
C ALA A 70 -5.68 7.75 9.49
N ASN A 71 -5.88 6.79 10.41
CA ASN A 71 -5.05 6.65 11.61
C ASN A 71 -3.56 6.43 11.24
N SER A 72 -3.27 5.54 10.29
CA SER A 72 -1.91 5.29 9.81
C SER A 72 -1.28 6.51 9.13
N LEU A 73 -2.06 7.38 8.49
CA LEU A 73 -1.59 8.66 7.93
C LEU A 73 -1.23 9.65 9.03
N LEU A 74 -2.10 9.85 10.03
CA LEU A 74 -1.85 10.79 11.12
C LEU A 74 -0.65 10.38 11.98
N ALA A 75 -0.52 9.08 12.29
CA ALA A 75 0.67 8.52 12.95
C ALA A 75 1.96 8.75 12.16
N PHE A 76 1.87 8.78 10.82
CA PHE A 76 3.01 9.06 9.94
C PHE A 76 3.37 10.55 9.93
N LEU A 77 2.39 11.45 9.86
CA LEU A 77 2.62 12.90 9.95
C LEU A 77 3.23 13.28 11.31
N GLU A 78 2.72 12.72 12.40
CA GLU A 78 3.27 12.84 13.75
C GLU A 78 4.75 12.36 13.80
N ALA A 79 5.04 11.18 13.24
CA ALA A 79 6.42 10.68 13.16
C ALA A 79 7.33 11.54 12.27
N CYS A 80 6.80 12.22 11.25
CA CYS A 80 7.57 13.13 10.40
C CYS A 80 7.96 14.42 11.13
N GLN A 81 7.10 14.96 11.99
CA GLN A 81 7.44 16.13 12.82
C GLN A 81 8.52 15.82 13.86
N GLN A 82 8.66 14.56 14.28
CA GLN A 82 9.69 14.13 15.23
C GLN A 82 11.07 13.91 14.57
N LEU A 83 11.20 14.10 13.25
CA LEU A 83 12.47 13.96 12.55
C LEU A 83 13.41 15.15 12.83
N ALA A 84 14.69 14.84 13.02
CA ALA A 84 15.73 15.86 12.98
C ALA A 84 15.75 16.59 11.62
N ALA A 85 16.05 17.89 11.63
CA ALA A 85 15.98 18.75 10.44
C ALA A 85 16.67 18.19 9.16
N PRO A 86 17.85 17.52 9.21
CA PRO A 86 18.44 16.90 8.03
C PRO A 86 17.61 15.75 7.44
N ALA A 87 16.97 14.95 8.30
CA ALA A 87 16.09 13.86 7.88
C ALA A 87 14.77 14.42 7.29
N HIS A 88 14.22 15.48 7.88
CA HIS A 88 13.07 16.20 7.35
C HIS A 88 13.37 16.84 5.97
N ALA A 89 14.54 17.48 5.82
CA ALA A 89 14.99 18.03 4.55
C ALA A 89 15.21 16.93 3.48
N MET A 90 15.73 15.76 3.86
CA MET A 90 15.84 14.60 2.95
C MET A 90 14.47 14.03 2.57
N LEU A 91 13.50 14.01 3.49
CA LEU A 91 12.13 13.59 3.25
C LEU A 91 11.43 14.52 2.24
N LEU A 92 11.47 15.82 2.48
CA LEU A 92 10.87 16.79 1.57
C LEU A 92 11.65 16.85 0.25
N GLY A 93 12.99 16.89 0.23
CA GLY A 93 13.75 16.97 -1.03
C GLY A 93 13.84 15.67 -1.86
N GLY A 94 13.84 14.50 -1.20
CA GLY A 94 14.12 13.22 -1.84
C GLY A 94 12.97 12.63 -2.64
N PHE A 95 11.73 12.90 -2.21
CA PHE A 95 10.50 12.29 -2.71
C PHE A 95 9.65 13.24 -3.57
N ASP A 96 10.27 14.26 -4.17
CA ASP A 96 9.59 15.14 -5.13
C ASP A 96 9.10 14.34 -6.35
N ARG A 97 7.79 14.13 -6.40
CA ARG A 97 7.03 13.75 -7.58
C ARG A 97 5.73 14.53 -7.53
N SER A 98 5.53 15.41 -8.50
CA SER A 98 4.19 15.87 -8.83
C SER A 98 3.33 14.64 -9.11
N LEU A 99 2.26 14.47 -8.33
CA LEU A 99 1.15 13.63 -8.78
C LEU A 99 0.54 14.32 -10.01
N ASP A 100 -0.03 13.54 -10.92
CA ASP A 100 -0.87 14.11 -11.97
C ASP A 100 -2.07 14.79 -11.29
N PRO A 101 -2.31 16.11 -11.49
CA PRO A 101 -3.44 16.82 -10.88
C PRO A 101 -4.81 16.20 -11.21
N ALA A 102 -4.94 15.54 -12.36
CA ALA A 102 -6.15 14.82 -12.73
C ALA A 102 -6.30 13.48 -11.98
N SER A 103 -5.23 12.93 -11.41
CA SER A 103 -5.29 11.63 -10.73
C SER A 103 -6.14 11.68 -9.46
N PRO A 104 -6.95 10.63 -9.19
CA PRO A 104 -7.71 10.49 -7.94
C PRO A 104 -6.87 10.68 -6.67
N LEU A 105 -5.62 10.23 -6.71
CA LEU A 105 -4.71 10.34 -5.57
C LEU A 105 -4.30 11.78 -5.29
N SER A 106 -4.10 12.60 -6.33
CA SER A 106 -3.79 14.03 -6.13
C SER A 106 -4.97 14.76 -5.50
N GLN A 107 -6.19 14.48 -5.97
CA GLN A 107 -7.42 15.08 -5.43
C GLN A 107 -7.64 14.69 -3.96
N LEU A 108 -7.50 13.40 -3.62
CA LEU A 108 -7.60 12.94 -2.23
C LEU A 108 -6.52 13.56 -1.34
N VAL A 109 -5.28 13.68 -1.84
CA VAL A 109 -4.16 14.29 -1.10
C VAL A 109 -4.44 15.76 -0.79
N GLU A 110 -4.87 16.55 -1.76
CA GLU A 110 -5.16 17.99 -1.57
C GLU A 110 -6.33 18.21 -0.60
N ALA A 111 -7.44 17.50 -0.78
CA ALA A 111 -8.60 17.60 0.12
C ALA A 111 -8.28 17.11 1.54
N THR A 112 -7.38 16.12 1.68
CA THR A 112 -6.87 15.70 3.00
C THR A 112 -6.00 16.78 3.62
N ALA A 113 -5.11 17.40 2.85
CA ALA A 113 -4.23 18.45 3.35
C ALA A 113 -5.00 19.69 3.81
N GLU A 114 -6.07 20.05 3.10
CA GLU A 114 -6.97 21.15 3.46
C GLU A 114 -7.65 20.91 4.81
N VAL A 115 -8.26 19.74 5.02
CA VAL A 115 -8.91 19.39 6.30
C VAL A 115 -7.92 19.38 7.47
N LEU A 116 -6.69 18.88 7.25
CA LEU A 116 -5.66 18.83 8.28
C LEU A 116 -5.03 20.19 8.57
N ASP A 117 -4.91 21.05 7.56
CA ASP A 117 -4.39 22.40 7.73
C ASP A 117 -5.40 23.31 8.46
N ALA A 118 -6.68 23.21 8.10
CA ALA A 118 -7.78 23.89 8.79
C ALA A 118 -7.94 23.43 10.24
N ALA A 119 -7.70 22.15 10.54
CA ALA A 119 -7.66 21.63 11.91
C ALA A 119 -6.46 22.14 12.73
N GLY A 120 -5.43 22.71 12.08
CA GLY A 120 -4.23 23.27 12.72
C GLY A 120 -3.33 22.27 13.45
N SER A 121 -3.64 20.98 13.45
CA SER A 121 -3.03 19.96 14.31
C SER A 121 -1.53 19.77 14.13
N PHE A 122 -0.97 20.21 13.00
CA PHE A 122 0.45 20.11 12.67
C PHE A 122 1.17 21.48 12.64
N ARG A 123 0.49 22.59 12.98
CA ARG A 123 1.05 23.95 12.94
C ARG A 123 1.85 24.36 14.20
N SER A 124 1.65 23.65 15.32
CA SER A 124 2.30 23.95 16.62
C SER A 124 3.56 23.12 16.89
N GLY A 125 3.91 22.16 16.03
CA GLY A 125 5.10 21.31 16.17
C GLY A 125 6.39 21.99 15.74
N THR A 126 7.52 21.27 15.88
CA THR A 126 8.84 21.71 15.43
C THR A 126 9.53 20.59 14.63
N PRO A 127 9.51 20.63 13.28
CA PRO A 127 8.99 21.69 12.43
C PRO A 127 7.45 21.77 12.42
N ALA A 128 6.93 22.99 12.30
CA ALA A 128 5.54 23.22 11.93
C ALA A 128 5.38 22.83 10.46
N LEU A 129 4.32 22.10 10.13
CA LEU A 129 4.03 21.69 8.76
C LEU A 129 3.07 22.70 8.12
N SER A 130 3.43 23.21 6.94
CA SER A 130 2.49 23.99 6.12
C SER A 130 1.48 23.06 5.40
N ARG A 131 0.37 23.61 4.88
CA ARG A 131 -0.55 22.88 3.99
C ARG A 131 0.19 22.13 2.86
N ALA A 132 1.21 22.77 2.27
CA ALA A 132 2.01 22.19 1.20
C ALA A 132 2.89 21.01 1.69
N ASP A 133 3.47 21.11 2.89
CA ASP A 133 4.19 19.99 3.51
C ASP A 133 3.24 18.83 3.82
N ILE A 134 2.05 19.12 4.36
CA ILE A 134 1.03 18.10 4.66
C ILE A 134 0.62 17.38 3.36
N ALA A 135 0.26 18.10 2.30
CA ALA A 135 -0.08 17.51 0.99
C ALA A 135 1.06 16.63 0.46
N ARG A 136 2.29 17.13 0.48
CA ARG A 136 3.48 16.39 0.05
C ARG A 136 3.67 15.12 0.88
N LEU A 137 3.57 15.19 2.21
CA LEU A 137 3.74 14.05 3.11
C LEU A 137 2.60 13.03 2.97
N CYS A 138 1.36 13.46 2.71
CA CYS A 138 0.25 12.58 2.33
C CYS A 138 0.57 11.80 1.04
N ALA A 139 1.10 12.47 0.00
CA ALA A 139 1.53 11.80 -1.23
C ALA A 139 2.71 10.83 -0.99
N VAL A 140 3.71 11.23 -0.19
CA VAL A 140 4.82 10.34 0.20
C VAL A 140 4.30 9.10 0.93
N LYS A 141 3.40 9.28 1.91
CA LYS A 141 2.75 8.21 2.66
C LYS A 141 1.99 7.25 1.76
N ALA A 142 1.18 7.77 0.86
CA ALA A 142 0.37 6.96 -0.04
C ALA A 142 1.23 6.13 -1.01
N VAL A 143 2.21 6.75 -1.67
CA VAL A 143 2.95 6.13 -2.78
C VAL A 143 4.18 5.34 -2.33
N ASN A 144 4.92 5.82 -1.33
CA ASN A 144 6.28 5.34 -1.04
C ASN A 144 6.39 4.49 0.24
N CYS A 145 5.41 4.55 1.15
CA CYS A 145 5.48 3.78 2.39
C CYS A 145 5.14 2.30 2.18
N HIS A 146 5.84 1.45 2.93
CA HIS A 146 5.61 0.02 3.04
C HIS A 146 4.81 -0.28 4.32
N ALA A 147 3.98 -1.33 4.30
CA ALA A 147 3.31 -1.81 5.51
C ALA A 147 4.30 -2.44 6.49
N MET A 148 4.07 -2.23 7.78
CA MET A 148 4.94 -2.66 8.88
C MET A 148 4.25 -3.65 9.82
N GLY A 149 4.98 -4.74 10.08
CA GLY A 149 4.63 -5.80 11.02
C GLY A 149 3.30 -6.50 10.76
N ARG A 150 2.86 -7.26 11.78
CA ARG A 150 1.48 -7.74 11.88
C ARG A 150 0.52 -6.72 12.50
N ARG A 151 1.05 -5.59 12.99
CA ARG A 151 0.29 -4.58 13.74
C ARG A 151 -0.27 -3.45 12.86
N GLY A 152 0.06 -3.38 11.58
CA GLY A 152 -0.53 -2.43 10.62
C GLY A 152 0.12 -1.05 10.62
N GLY A 153 1.42 -0.95 10.90
CA GLY A 153 2.15 0.32 10.80
C GLY A 153 2.50 0.69 9.36
N ALA A 154 3.18 1.83 9.20
CA ALA A 154 3.75 2.25 7.93
C ALA A 154 5.23 2.64 8.10
N ALA A 155 6.06 2.40 7.09
CA ALA A 155 7.42 2.90 7.09
C ALA A 155 7.90 3.38 5.73
N LEU A 156 8.76 4.40 5.78
CA LEU A 156 9.42 4.97 4.62
C LEU A 156 10.89 4.58 4.61
N PHE A 157 11.36 4.08 3.46
CA PHE A 157 12.69 3.52 3.30
C PHE A 157 13.39 4.23 2.12
N PRO A 158 14.43 5.07 2.36
CA PRO A 158 15.03 5.92 1.32
C PRO A 158 15.48 5.19 0.04
N THR A 159 15.84 3.92 0.16
CA THR A 159 16.28 3.06 -0.95
C THR A 159 15.18 2.09 -1.38
N LEU A 160 14.54 1.35 -0.46
CA LEU A 160 13.50 0.37 -0.82
C LEU A 160 12.25 1.00 -1.47
N SER A 161 11.90 2.24 -1.12
CA SER A 161 10.82 2.98 -1.80
C SER A 161 11.13 3.32 -3.27
N ARG A 162 12.33 2.99 -3.79
CA ARG A 162 12.73 3.12 -5.20
C ARG A 162 12.63 1.82 -5.99
N LEU A 163 12.05 0.76 -5.42
CA LEU A 163 11.75 -0.46 -6.16
C LEU A 163 10.76 -0.17 -7.28
N ALA A 164 10.82 -0.95 -8.37
CA ALA A 164 9.82 -0.88 -9.42
C ALA A 164 8.60 -1.77 -9.09
N HIS A 165 7.46 -1.49 -9.71
CA HIS A 165 6.37 -2.47 -9.75
C HIS A 165 6.58 -3.48 -10.89
N SER A 166 6.28 -4.75 -10.61
CA SER A 166 5.92 -5.72 -11.64
C SER A 166 4.80 -6.63 -11.11
N CYS A 167 3.86 -7.02 -11.97
CA CYS A 167 2.89 -8.09 -11.64
C CYS A 167 3.57 -9.48 -11.58
N THR A 168 4.75 -9.63 -12.18
CA THR A 168 5.66 -10.77 -12.01
C THR A 168 6.98 -10.27 -11.41
N PRO A 169 7.03 -10.01 -10.10
CA PRO A 169 8.20 -9.42 -9.46
C PRO A 169 9.37 -10.41 -9.38
N ASN A 170 10.58 -9.87 -9.46
CA ASN A 170 11.83 -10.64 -9.28
C ASN A 170 12.38 -10.57 -7.85
N CYS A 171 11.79 -9.75 -6.98
CA CYS A 171 12.11 -9.64 -5.55
C CYS A 171 10.85 -9.71 -4.67
N VAL A 172 11.05 -9.95 -3.38
CA VAL A 172 10.00 -9.89 -2.34
C VAL A 172 10.49 -8.96 -1.22
N TYR A 173 9.65 -8.01 -0.82
CA TYR A 173 9.85 -7.21 0.40
C TYR A 173 9.36 -8.00 1.61
N VAL A 174 10.18 -8.07 2.66
CA VAL A 174 9.86 -8.76 3.92
C VAL A 174 10.22 -7.84 5.10
N PRO A 175 9.26 -7.36 5.90
CA PRO A 175 9.58 -6.68 7.15
C PRO A 175 10.09 -7.70 8.18
N ARG A 176 11.15 -7.36 8.91
CA ARG A 176 11.73 -8.19 9.99
C ARG A 176 12.10 -7.33 11.18
N LEU A 177 11.90 -7.83 12.41
CA LEU A 177 12.52 -7.20 13.57
C LEU A 177 14.04 -7.47 13.56
N CYS A 178 14.82 -6.42 13.73
CA CYS A 178 16.24 -6.51 14.07
C CYS A 178 16.39 -7.03 15.52
N PRO A 179 17.06 -8.17 15.76
CA PRO A 179 17.20 -8.71 17.11
C PRO A 179 17.95 -7.79 18.08
N ALA A 180 18.84 -6.94 17.58
CA ALA A 180 19.67 -6.06 18.40
C ALA A 180 18.96 -4.77 18.86
N THR A 181 18.05 -4.22 18.05
CA THR A 181 17.36 -2.95 18.34
C THR A 181 15.87 -3.11 18.62
N ALA A 182 15.30 -4.30 18.38
CA ALA A 182 13.86 -4.57 18.34
C ALA A 182 13.05 -3.69 17.36
N GLN A 183 13.73 -2.90 16.50
CA GLN A 183 13.10 -2.12 15.45
C GLN A 183 12.83 -2.99 14.21
N GLU A 184 11.76 -2.71 13.49
CA GLU A 184 11.50 -3.35 12.20
C GLU A 184 12.38 -2.74 11.09
N VAL A 185 12.89 -3.61 10.22
CA VAL A 185 13.84 -3.35 9.14
C VAL A 185 13.29 -3.98 7.87
N GLY A 186 13.36 -3.27 6.75
CA GLY A 186 12.92 -3.77 5.45
C GLY A 186 13.99 -4.66 4.82
N TRP A 187 13.64 -5.88 4.44
CA TRP A 187 14.52 -6.79 3.70
C TRP A 187 14.01 -6.97 2.27
N LEU A 188 14.92 -6.93 1.29
CA LEU A 188 14.64 -7.27 -0.10
C LEU A 188 15.29 -8.61 -0.44
N ILE A 189 14.47 -9.61 -0.76
CA ILE A 189 14.93 -10.96 -1.04
C ILE A 189 14.71 -11.28 -2.53
N ALA A 190 15.72 -11.83 -3.20
CA ALA A 190 15.62 -12.27 -4.59
C ALA A 190 14.63 -13.45 -4.73
N ALA A 191 13.55 -13.27 -5.49
CA ALA A 191 12.53 -14.31 -5.72
C ALA A 191 12.99 -15.40 -6.70
N ARG A 192 13.90 -15.02 -7.61
CA ARG A 192 14.58 -15.85 -8.62
C ARG A 192 16.05 -15.41 -8.72
N PRO A 193 16.93 -16.14 -9.43
CA PRO A 193 18.24 -15.61 -9.79
C PRO A 193 18.10 -14.28 -10.55
N LEU A 194 19.02 -13.35 -10.27
CA LEU A 194 19.10 -12.03 -10.92
C LEU A 194 20.41 -11.89 -11.67
N LEU A 195 20.36 -11.23 -12.83
CA LEU A 195 21.53 -10.83 -13.62
C LEU A 195 21.86 -9.34 -13.42
N PRO A 196 23.11 -8.90 -13.63
CA PRO A 196 23.46 -7.48 -13.68
C PRO A 196 22.61 -6.74 -14.71
N GLY A 197 22.19 -5.51 -14.39
CA GLY A 197 21.33 -4.67 -15.21
C GLY A 197 19.83 -4.89 -15.02
N GLU A 198 19.39 -5.99 -14.38
CA GLU A 198 17.96 -6.21 -14.14
C GLU A 198 17.38 -5.22 -13.12
N VAL A 199 16.24 -4.61 -13.46
CA VAL A 199 15.47 -3.76 -12.55
C VAL A 199 14.91 -4.59 -11.40
N LEU A 200 15.13 -4.15 -10.16
CA LEU A 200 14.59 -4.79 -8.96
C LEU A 200 13.13 -4.37 -8.77
N SER A 201 12.25 -5.36 -8.67
CA SER A 201 10.79 -5.15 -8.68
C SER A 201 10.07 -5.97 -7.61
N ILE A 202 9.00 -5.38 -7.06
CA ILE A 202 8.05 -6.02 -6.15
C ILE A 202 6.62 -5.86 -6.66
N SER A 203 5.68 -6.67 -6.15
CA SER A 203 4.26 -6.38 -6.38
C SER A 203 3.81 -5.27 -5.43
N TYR A 204 3.10 -4.28 -5.97
CA TYR A 204 2.35 -3.28 -5.18
C TYR A 204 0.90 -3.72 -4.96
N LEU A 205 0.47 -4.79 -5.62
CA LEU A 205 -0.84 -5.38 -5.42
C LEU A 205 -0.84 -6.27 -4.16
N PRO A 206 -1.92 -6.22 -3.36
CA PRO A 206 -2.25 -7.31 -2.43
C PRO A 206 -2.22 -8.66 -3.15
N GLN A 207 -1.82 -9.72 -2.44
CA GLN A 207 -1.67 -11.06 -3.03
C GLN A 207 -2.94 -11.56 -3.73
N ALA A 208 -4.12 -11.26 -3.18
CA ALA A 208 -5.41 -11.61 -3.76
C ALA A 208 -5.68 -10.94 -5.13
N LEU A 209 -5.06 -9.79 -5.40
CA LEU A 209 -5.18 -9.06 -6.67
C LEU A 209 -4.09 -9.44 -7.69
N SER A 210 -3.01 -10.11 -7.28
CA SER A 210 -1.94 -10.55 -8.19
C SER A 210 -2.41 -11.57 -9.24
N PHE A 211 -3.52 -12.26 -8.99
CA PHE A 211 -4.13 -13.27 -9.87
C PHE A 211 -5.37 -12.76 -10.62
N LYS A 212 -5.69 -11.46 -10.51
CA LYS A 212 -6.80 -10.81 -11.22
C LYS A 212 -6.42 -10.42 -12.65
N PRO A 213 -7.38 -10.13 -13.55
CA PRO A 213 -7.14 -9.72 -14.94
C PRO A 213 -6.41 -8.37 -15.06
N ARG A 214 -5.87 -8.08 -16.25
CA ARG A 214 -5.06 -6.88 -16.56
C ARG A 214 -5.80 -5.59 -16.21
N ALA A 215 -7.09 -5.50 -16.54
CA ALA A 215 -7.94 -4.35 -16.23
C ALA A 215 -7.98 -4.10 -14.71
N GLU A 216 -8.41 -5.08 -13.91
CA GLU A 216 -8.47 -4.97 -12.43
C GLU A 216 -7.10 -4.63 -11.81
N ARG A 217 -6.02 -5.33 -12.24
CA ARG A 217 -4.65 -5.05 -11.77
C ARG A 217 -4.22 -3.62 -12.12
N GLY A 218 -4.53 -3.20 -13.35
CA GLY A 218 -4.17 -1.89 -13.90
C GLY A 218 -4.89 -0.75 -13.19
N ALA A 219 -6.21 -0.86 -13.00
CA ALA A 219 -7.03 0.12 -12.29
C ALA A 219 -6.53 0.35 -10.86
N VAL A 220 -6.26 -0.72 -10.11
CA VAL A 220 -5.78 -0.61 -8.71
C VAL A 220 -4.37 0.01 -8.63
N ILE A 221 -3.49 -0.27 -9.59
CA ILE A 221 -2.17 0.39 -9.65
C ILE A 221 -2.33 1.87 -10.05
N PHE A 222 -3.14 2.19 -11.07
CA PHE A 222 -3.36 3.56 -11.51
C PHE A 222 -3.94 4.41 -10.39
N ALA A 223 -4.98 3.94 -9.71
CA ALA A 223 -5.52 4.60 -8.53
C ALA A 223 -4.45 4.79 -7.45
N LYS A 224 -3.84 3.70 -6.93
CA LYS A 224 -2.98 3.77 -5.74
C LYS A 224 -1.57 4.34 -5.98
N ARG A 225 -1.18 4.59 -7.24
CA ARG A 225 0.19 4.97 -7.61
C ARG A 225 0.32 5.99 -8.74
N GLY A 226 -0.76 6.33 -9.46
CA GLY A 226 -0.75 7.31 -10.55
C GLY A 226 0.01 6.88 -11.80
N PHE A 227 0.07 5.57 -12.12
CA PHE A 227 0.71 5.09 -13.36
C PHE A 227 0.05 3.81 -13.91
N HIS A 228 0.18 3.56 -15.22
CA HIS A 228 -0.24 2.29 -15.84
C HIS A 228 0.92 1.28 -15.85
N CYS A 229 0.66 0.05 -15.41
CA CYS A 229 1.69 -0.99 -15.31
C CYS A 229 2.07 -1.57 -16.69
N ALA A 230 3.28 -1.27 -17.16
CA ALA A 230 3.84 -1.78 -18.42
C ALA A 230 4.81 -2.97 -18.24
N CYS A 231 4.60 -3.83 -17.22
CA CYS A 231 5.41 -5.04 -17.06
C CYS A 231 5.07 -6.11 -18.13
N LEU A 232 5.94 -7.11 -18.33
CA LEU A 232 5.74 -8.16 -19.34
C LEU A 232 4.40 -8.91 -19.21
N THR A 233 3.85 -9.02 -17.99
CA THR A 233 2.53 -9.64 -17.74
C THR A 233 1.36 -8.75 -18.17
N CYS A 234 1.55 -7.43 -18.22
CA CYS A 234 0.54 -6.49 -18.69
C CYS A 234 0.69 -6.18 -20.19
N LEU A 235 1.91 -6.20 -20.74
CA LEU A 235 2.13 -6.04 -22.19
C LEU A 235 1.89 -7.34 -22.98
N GLY A 236 2.06 -8.50 -22.35
CA GLY A 236 1.78 -9.81 -22.97
C GLY A 236 0.30 -10.20 -22.92
N PRO A 237 -0.06 -11.32 -23.57
CA PRO A 237 -1.42 -11.86 -23.55
C PRO A 237 -1.92 -12.15 -22.12
N GLU A 238 -3.20 -11.87 -21.86
CA GLU A 238 -3.83 -12.12 -20.56
C GLU A 238 -4.04 -13.63 -20.36
N ARG A 239 -3.47 -14.18 -19.28
CA ARG A 239 -3.44 -15.62 -18.96
C ARG A 239 -4.40 -16.01 -17.83
N TRP A 240 -4.97 -15.05 -17.11
CA TRP A 240 -5.90 -15.29 -16.00
C TRP A 240 -7.37 -15.42 -16.44
N ARG A 241 -7.71 -14.97 -17.66
CA ARG A 241 -9.02 -15.18 -18.31
C ARG A 241 -8.87 -15.85 -19.68
N PRO A 242 -8.39 -17.09 -19.77
CA PRO A 242 -8.51 -17.84 -21.02
C PRO A 242 -9.99 -18.10 -21.29
N VAL A 243 -10.46 -17.80 -22.51
CA VAL A 243 -11.80 -18.19 -22.97
C VAL A 243 -11.68 -19.30 -24.00
N GLU A 244 -12.68 -20.16 -24.09
CA GLU A 244 -12.73 -21.23 -25.10
C GLU A 244 -12.79 -20.63 -26.51
N CYS A 245 -11.94 -21.10 -27.41
CA CYS A 245 -11.85 -20.57 -28.76
C CYS A 245 -12.93 -21.21 -29.65
N ALA A 246 -13.69 -20.37 -30.35
CA ALA A 246 -14.79 -20.74 -31.24
C ALA A 246 -14.41 -21.62 -32.45
N CYS A 247 -13.13 -21.95 -32.65
CA CYS A 247 -12.61 -22.59 -33.87
C CYS A 247 -13.00 -24.07 -34.07
N GLY A 248 -13.85 -24.63 -33.20
CA GLY A 248 -14.35 -26.01 -33.29
C GLY A 248 -13.30 -27.11 -33.10
N ARG A 249 -12.03 -26.77 -32.81
CA ARG A 249 -10.98 -27.78 -32.57
C ARG A 249 -11.24 -28.49 -31.25
N SER A 250 -11.26 -29.82 -31.30
CA SER A 250 -11.44 -30.71 -30.14
C SER A 250 -10.24 -30.75 -29.18
N ASP A 251 -9.19 -29.96 -29.44
CA ASP A 251 -7.95 -29.93 -28.67
C ASP A 251 -7.96 -28.90 -27.52
N GLY A 252 -9.11 -28.29 -27.26
CA GLY A 252 -9.29 -27.30 -26.18
C GLY A 252 -8.57 -25.98 -26.46
N CYS A 253 -8.53 -25.53 -27.72
CA CYS A 253 -7.95 -24.24 -28.06
C CYS A 253 -8.61 -23.11 -27.24
N THR A 254 -7.79 -22.26 -26.61
CA THR A 254 -8.23 -21.08 -25.87
C THR A 254 -7.79 -19.81 -26.58
N ALA A 255 -8.54 -18.72 -26.44
CA ALA A 255 -8.08 -17.38 -26.80
C ALA A 255 -7.67 -16.58 -25.57
N LEU A 256 -6.65 -15.75 -25.76
CA LEU A 256 -6.15 -14.81 -24.75
C LEU A 256 -6.28 -13.38 -25.27
N GLU A 257 -6.61 -12.46 -24.37
CA GLU A 257 -6.82 -11.04 -24.63
C GLU A 257 -5.47 -10.30 -24.65
N THR A 258 -5.14 -9.68 -25.78
CA THR A 258 -3.88 -8.97 -26.02
C THR A 258 -4.20 -7.59 -26.56
N ASN A 259 -4.01 -6.54 -25.75
CA ASN A 259 -4.30 -5.15 -26.09
C ASN A 259 -5.75 -4.95 -26.61
N GLY A 260 -6.74 -5.57 -25.95
CA GLY A 260 -8.16 -5.50 -26.36
C GLY A 260 -8.57 -6.42 -27.51
N ALA A 261 -7.64 -7.13 -28.15
CA ALA A 261 -7.95 -8.12 -29.19
C ALA A 261 -7.82 -9.57 -28.67
N TRP A 262 -8.78 -10.43 -28.98
CA TRP A 262 -8.72 -11.85 -28.62
C TRP A 262 -8.10 -12.69 -29.73
N LEU A 263 -7.07 -13.48 -29.38
CA LEU A 263 -6.34 -14.34 -30.31
C LEU A 263 -6.29 -15.78 -29.82
N GLY A 264 -6.75 -16.72 -30.65
CA GLY A 264 -6.71 -18.15 -30.38
C GLY A 264 -5.28 -18.72 -30.36
N GLN A 265 -4.85 -19.24 -29.20
CA GLN A 265 -3.46 -19.69 -28.93
C GLN A 265 -2.92 -20.72 -29.93
N ARG A 266 -3.78 -21.56 -30.53
CA ARG A 266 -3.37 -22.66 -31.43
C ARG A 266 -3.82 -22.51 -32.88
N CYS A 267 -4.90 -21.78 -33.12
CA CYS A 267 -5.43 -21.54 -34.46
C CYS A 267 -4.93 -20.22 -35.07
N GLY A 268 -4.44 -19.27 -34.25
CA GLY A 268 -4.07 -17.93 -34.70
C GLY A 268 -5.26 -17.05 -35.13
N ALA A 269 -6.48 -17.58 -35.11
CA ALA A 269 -7.69 -16.85 -35.46
C ALA A 269 -7.98 -15.75 -34.44
N ASP A 270 -8.39 -14.60 -34.95
CA ASP A 270 -8.87 -13.47 -34.17
C ASP A 270 -10.37 -13.60 -33.85
N GLN A 271 -10.90 -12.64 -33.09
CA GLN A 271 -12.32 -12.58 -32.74
C GLN A 271 -13.27 -12.51 -33.94
N THR A 272 -12.83 -11.97 -35.09
CA THR A 272 -13.69 -11.82 -36.28
C THR A 272 -13.79 -13.11 -37.10
N THR A 273 -12.67 -13.83 -37.25
CA THR A 273 -12.59 -15.10 -37.98
C THR A 273 -13.30 -16.24 -37.23
N CYS A 274 -13.48 -16.10 -35.92
CA CYS A 274 -13.86 -17.17 -35.02
C CYS A 274 -15.28 -16.93 -34.46
N GLY A 275 -16.29 -17.15 -35.29
CA GLY A 275 -17.66 -16.60 -35.17
C GLY A 275 -18.55 -16.92 -33.94
N LEU A 276 -18.01 -17.34 -32.79
CA LEU A 276 -18.75 -17.45 -31.52
C LEU A 276 -18.21 -16.52 -30.40
N PHE A 277 -17.23 -15.64 -30.68
CA PHE A 277 -16.72 -14.70 -29.67
C PHE A 277 -17.77 -13.67 -29.21
N ALA A 278 -18.58 -13.13 -30.12
CA ALA A 278 -19.50 -12.03 -29.84
C ALA A 278 -20.43 -12.30 -28.65
N ALA A 279 -21.13 -13.46 -28.64
CA ALA A 279 -22.12 -13.80 -27.63
C ALA A 279 -21.55 -14.06 -26.21
N ARG A 280 -20.22 -14.21 -26.07
CA ARG A 280 -19.56 -14.37 -24.76
C ARG A 280 -18.78 -13.12 -24.34
N LEU A 281 -18.47 -12.23 -25.29
CA LEU A 281 -17.80 -10.96 -25.05
C LEU A 281 -18.69 -9.97 -24.32
N GLU A 282 -19.98 -9.88 -24.65
CA GLU A 282 -20.94 -8.95 -24.01
C GLU A 282 -20.89 -9.02 -22.46
N GLN A 283 -20.80 -10.23 -21.89
CA GLN A 283 -20.70 -10.44 -20.43
C GLN A 283 -19.39 -9.96 -19.78
N PHE A 284 -18.34 -9.72 -20.57
CA PHE A 284 -17.04 -9.21 -20.10
C PHE A 284 -16.81 -7.75 -20.50
N GLU A 285 -17.38 -7.33 -21.63
CA GLU A 285 -17.39 -5.94 -22.06
C GLU A 285 -18.12 -5.05 -21.06
N ASP A 286 -19.21 -5.49 -20.43
CA ASP A 286 -19.85 -4.74 -19.32
C ASP A 286 -18.85 -4.39 -18.20
N ALA A 287 -17.96 -5.32 -17.84
CA ALA A 287 -16.97 -5.09 -16.79
C ALA A 287 -15.83 -4.17 -17.27
N GLU A 288 -15.38 -4.31 -18.52
CA GLU A 288 -14.32 -3.46 -19.08
C GLU A 288 -14.80 -2.06 -19.46
N GLN A 289 -16.02 -1.92 -19.98
CA GLN A 289 -16.70 -0.64 -20.17
C GLN A 289 -16.94 0.03 -18.82
N HIS A 290 -17.30 -0.69 -17.76
CA HIS A 290 -17.39 -0.11 -16.42
C HIS A 290 -16.03 0.46 -15.96
N TRP A 291 -14.94 -0.28 -16.10
CA TRP A 291 -13.60 0.22 -15.73
C TRP A 291 -13.06 1.32 -16.66
N ALA A 292 -13.35 1.25 -17.96
CA ALA A 292 -12.97 2.25 -18.95
C ALA A 292 -13.75 3.56 -18.75
N ALA A 293 -15.08 3.49 -18.58
CA ALA A 293 -15.91 4.64 -18.28
C ALA A 293 -15.55 5.27 -16.93
N VAL A 294 -15.22 4.47 -15.90
CA VAL A 294 -14.65 5.00 -14.65
C VAL A 294 -13.31 5.69 -14.93
N SER A 295 -12.41 5.11 -15.72
CA SER A 295 -11.13 5.75 -16.06
C SER A 295 -11.30 7.03 -16.90
N GLU A 296 -12.28 7.10 -17.78
CA GLU A 296 -12.55 8.22 -18.68
C GLU A 296 -13.31 9.36 -17.98
N GLU A 297 -14.31 9.05 -17.13
CA GLU A 297 -14.98 10.03 -16.26
C GLU A 297 -13.98 10.72 -15.32
N LEU A 298 -12.96 9.97 -14.86
CA LEU A 298 -11.87 10.51 -14.04
C LEU A 298 -10.88 11.39 -14.81
N GLN A 299 -10.74 11.19 -16.13
CA GLN A 299 -9.86 11.99 -16.99
C GLN A 299 -10.57 13.21 -17.59
N ALA A 300 -11.88 13.13 -17.84
CA ALA A 300 -12.64 14.13 -18.59
C ALA A 300 -13.26 15.24 -17.71
N ARG A 301 -13.20 15.15 -16.37
CA ARG A 301 -13.83 16.15 -15.48
C ARG A 301 -13.01 17.43 -15.34
N PRO A 302 -13.57 18.62 -15.65
CA PRO A 302 -12.93 19.89 -15.34
C PRO A 302 -12.90 20.12 -13.82
N LEU A 303 -11.84 20.79 -13.33
CA LEU A 303 -11.77 21.22 -11.93
C LEU A 303 -12.92 22.17 -11.61
N VAL A 304 -13.80 21.77 -10.69
CA VAL A 304 -14.67 22.71 -9.98
C VAL A 304 -13.85 23.31 -8.87
N LEU A 305 -13.29 24.50 -9.11
CA LEU A 305 -12.77 25.34 -8.04
C LEU A 305 -13.96 25.74 -7.16
N LEU A 306 -13.94 25.33 -5.91
CA LEU A 306 -14.82 25.91 -4.89
C LEU A 306 -14.30 27.32 -4.61
N GLU A 307 -14.92 28.32 -5.24
CA GLU A 307 -14.72 29.71 -4.84
C GLU A 307 -15.21 29.84 -3.40
N GLY A 308 -14.27 30.05 -2.48
CA GLY A 308 -14.56 30.18 -1.06
C GLY A 308 -15.47 31.38 -0.82
N GLN A 309 -16.68 31.13 -0.34
CA GLN A 309 -17.54 32.19 0.18
C GLN A 309 -16.82 32.83 1.38
N SER A 310 -16.46 34.10 1.24
CA SER A 310 -15.82 34.86 2.31
C SER A 310 -16.80 35.13 3.43
N ASP A 311 -16.44 34.75 4.67
CA ASP A 311 -17.21 35.10 5.86
C ASP A 311 -17.39 36.61 6.00
N SER A 312 -18.64 37.04 6.14
CA SER A 312 -19.00 38.27 6.80
C SER A 312 -20.34 38.08 7.51
N ASP A 313 -20.29 37.90 8.82
CA ASP A 313 -21.17 38.56 9.81
C ASP A 313 -20.87 38.02 11.23
N VAL A 314 -19.87 38.63 11.87
CA VAL A 314 -19.63 38.49 13.31
C VAL A 314 -20.17 39.76 13.98
N GLU A 315 -21.43 39.72 14.41
CA GLU A 315 -21.95 40.78 15.29
C GLU A 315 -21.50 40.57 16.73
N SER A 316 -20.95 41.65 17.30
CA SER A 316 -20.38 41.67 18.64
C SER A 316 -21.40 41.99 19.71
N SER A 317 -21.50 41.13 20.72
CA SER A 317 -21.89 41.52 22.08
C SER A 317 -21.17 40.59 23.08
N GLY A 318 -20.55 41.05 24.16
CA GLY A 318 -20.50 42.41 24.70
C GLY A 318 -21.05 42.45 26.10
N ASP A 319 -20.29 41.97 27.09
CA ASP A 319 -20.23 42.59 28.42
C ASP A 319 -19.07 42.02 29.25
N GLY A 320 -18.51 42.86 30.14
CA GLY A 320 -17.29 42.55 30.87
C GLY A 320 -17.49 42.50 32.39
N VAL A 321 -16.59 41.81 33.10
CA VAL A 321 -16.45 41.90 34.56
C VAL A 321 -14.98 42.09 34.92
N ARG A 322 -14.69 43.14 35.70
CA ARG A 322 -13.39 43.36 36.35
C ARG A 322 -13.27 42.46 37.59
N GLY A 323 -12.09 41.92 37.87
CA GLY A 323 -11.86 41.28 39.17
C GLY A 323 -10.45 40.77 39.45
N GLY A 324 -9.77 41.38 40.43
CA GLY A 324 -9.01 40.64 41.43
C GLY A 324 -7.56 40.24 41.11
N LEU A 325 -6.63 41.03 41.65
CA LEU A 325 -5.30 40.54 42.07
C LEU A 325 -5.44 39.34 43.01
N LEU A 326 -4.51 38.38 42.94
CA LEU A 326 -3.89 37.79 44.14
C LEU A 326 -2.55 37.10 43.82
N ASN A 327 -1.53 37.41 44.63
CA ASN A 327 -0.23 36.74 44.58
C ASN A 327 -0.31 35.35 45.23
N GLY A 328 0.37 34.36 44.64
CA GLY A 328 0.50 33.01 45.21
C GLY A 328 1.83 32.35 44.86
N ARG A 329 2.89 32.63 45.63
CA ARG A 329 4.08 31.76 45.64
C ARG A 329 3.75 30.47 46.37
N CYS A 330 4.17 29.32 45.85
CA CYS A 330 4.29 28.10 46.65
C CYS A 330 5.55 27.31 46.24
N HIS A 331 6.22 26.70 47.22
CA HIS A 331 7.52 26.07 47.06
C HIS A 331 7.44 24.55 46.85
N SER A 332 8.35 24.03 46.02
CA SER A 332 9.17 22.83 46.26
C SER A 332 8.55 21.40 46.35
N HIS A 333 9.41 20.46 45.95
CA HIS A 333 9.45 19.02 46.26
C HIS A 333 8.45 18.07 45.56
N GLY A 334 9.03 17.03 44.94
CA GLY A 334 8.28 15.96 44.30
C GLY A 334 9.09 14.90 43.55
N GLN A 335 10.35 14.59 43.95
CA GLN A 335 11.05 13.44 43.37
C GLN A 335 10.27 12.14 43.67
N ARG A 336 9.92 11.36 42.65
CA ARG A 336 9.55 9.95 42.82
C ARG A 336 10.26 9.07 41.80
N ARG A 337 11.19 8.26 42.29
CA ARG A 337 11.65 7.04 41.59
C ARG A 337 10.47 6.10 41.39
N TRP A 338 10.40 5.44 40.25
CA TRP A 338 9.69 4.17 40.12
C TRP A 338 10.69 3.05 39.80
N GLY A 339 10.60 1.98 40.59
CA GLY A 339 11.54 0.86 40.57
C GLY A 339 11.26 -0.14 39.46
N ARG A 340 12.26 -0.97 39.17
CA ARG A 340 12.13 -2.12 38.27
C ARG A 340 11.30 -3.22 38.95
N THR A 341 10.31 -3.76 38.24
CA THR A 341 9.72 -5.07 38.57
C THR A 341 9.93 -6.03 37.40
N LEU A 342 10.83 -6.99 37.59
CA LEU A 342 11.01 -8.12 36.68
C LEU A 342 9.94 -9.18 36.97
N GLN A 343 9.15 -9.56 35.98
CA GLN A 343 8.35 -10.79 36.04
C GLN A 343 8.88 -11.82 35.04
N ARG A 344 9.31 -12.97 35.58
CA ARG A 344 9.61 -14.18 34.81
C ARG A 344 8.29 -14.90 34.52
N VAL A 345 8.01 -15.19 33.25
CA VAL A 345 6.95 -16.12 32.87
C VAL A 345 7.57 -17.49 32.58
N ARG A 346 7.13 -18.53 33.31
CA ARG A 346 7.49 -19.93 33.04
C ARG A 346 6.62 -20.46 31.89
N ALA A 347 7.23 -21.19 30.96
CA ALA A 347 6.50 -21.94 29.95
C ALA A 347 5.91 -23.22 30.55
N SER A 348 4.61 -23.45 30.35
CA SER A 348 3.93 -24.71 30.61
C SER A 348 3.71 -25.47 29.30
N ARG A 349 4.26 -26.68 29.20
CA ARG A 349 3.90 -27.64 28.15
C ARG A 349 2.59 -28.33 28.55
N SER A 350 1.59 -28.32 27.68
CA SER A 350 0.48 -29.28 27.75
C SER A 350 0.82 -30.50 26.89
N VAL A 351 0.78 -31.68 27.52
CA VAL A 351 0.78 -32.98 26.82
C VAL A 351 -0.67 -33.40 26.69
N LEU A 352 -1.10 -33.75 25.48
CA LEU A 352 -2.41 -34.35 25.25
C LEU A 352 -2.24 -35.85 24.97
N THR A 353 -2.61 -36.65 25.97
CA THR A 353 -2.84 -38.09 25.83
C THR A 353 -4.33 -38.34 25.67
N THR A 354 -4.73 -39.02 24.60
CA THR A 354 -6.06 -39.62 24.46
C THR A 354 -5.90 -41.08 24.05
N ALA A 355 -6.31 -41.99 24.93
CA ALA A 355 -6.43 -43.41 24.64
C ALA A 355 -7.89 -43.73 24.22
N GLY A 356 -8.07 -44.70 23.32
CA GLY A 356 -9.38 -45.29 22.99
C GLY A 356 -9.91 -46.19 24.12
N PRO A 357 -11.12 -46.75 23.97
CA PRO A 357 -11.35 -47.88 23.04
C PRO A 357 -12.67 -47.76 22.22
N GLY A 358 -13.03 -48.63 21.27
CA GLY A 358 -12.36 -49.79 20.65
C GLY A 358 -13.36 -50.70 19.91
N GLY A 359 -12.92 -51.37 18.84
CA GLY A 359 -13.68 -52.38 18.06
C GLY A 359 -14.57 -51.83 16.92
N SER A 360 -14.75 -52.51 15.78
CA SER A 360 -14.13 -53.76 15.28
C SER A 360 -14.40 -53.99 13.79
N ARG A 361 -13.42 -54.54 13.04
CA ARG A 361 -13.54 -55.36 11.81
C ARG A 361 -14.23 -54.75 10.57
N ASP A 362 -13.81 -54.92 9.31
CA ASP A 362 -12.59 -55.43 8.64
C ASP A 362 -12.54 -54.68 7.26
N ALA A 363 -11.66 -54.87 6.25
CA ALA A 363 -10.82 -56.00 5.87
C ALA A 363 -9.59 -55.59 4.99
N ALA A 364 -9.15 -56.51 4.13
CA ALA A 364 -7.96 -56.50 3.25
C ALA A 364 -7.80 -55.36 2.23
N GLY A 365 -6.53 -55.06 1.89
CA GLY A 365 -6.16 -54.17 0.77
C GLY A 365 -4.67 -53.80 0.73
N ALA A 366 -3.77 -54.77 0.58
CA ALA A 366 -2.32 -54.51 0.56
C ALA A 366 -1.83 -54.00 -0.81
N PHE A 367 -0.93 -53.01 -0.82
CA PHE A 367 0.11 -52.90 -1.84
C PHE A 367 1.38 -52.24 -1.29
N CYS A 368 2.55 -52.76 -1.67
CA CYS A 368 3.86 -52.39 -1.14
C CYS A 368 4.58 -51.39 -2.04
N GLY A 369 5.42 -50.52 -1.48
CA GLY A 369 6.13 -49.47 -2.24
C GLY A 369 7.14 -48.68 -1.41
N THR A 370 8.11 -49.36 -0.81
CA THR A 370 9.23 -48.73 -0.07
C THR A 370 10.28 -48.16 -1.03
N LEU A 371 10.67 -46.90 -0.82
CA LEU A 371 11.93 -46.35 -1.33
C LEU A 371 12.57 -45.45 -0.27
N ALA A 372 13.69 -45.91 0.28
CA ALA A 372 14.47 -45.19 1.27
C ALA A 372 15.70 -44.54 0.60
N HIS A 373 15.96 -43.27 0.90
CA HIS A 373 17.24 -42.64 0.59
C HIS A 373 17.92 -42.15 1.87
N ARG A 374 19.12 -42.68 2.12
CA ARG A 374 20.06 -42.18 3.13
C ARG A 374 20.75 -40.91 2.62
N ALA A 375 21.01 -39.98 3.53
CA ALA A 375 21.99 -38.92 3.33
C ALA A 375 23.36 -39.33 3.90
N PRO A 376 24.49 -38.83 3.36
CA PRO A 376 25.79 -38.91 4.00
C PRO A 376 26.14 -37.64 4.79
N LEU A 377 26.52 -37.87 6.06
CA LEU A 377 27.37 -37.06 6.96
C LEU A 377 27.29 -35.52 6.89
#